data_AF-A0A075H2Q3-F1
#
_entry.id   AF-A0A075H2Q3-F1
#
_cell.length_a   1.000
_cell.length_b   1.000
_cell.length_c   1.000
_cell.angle_alpha   90.00
_cell.angle_beta   90.00
_cell.angle_gamma   90.00
#
_symmetry.space_group_name_H-M   'P 1'
#
loop_
_entity.id
_entity.type
_entity.pdbx_description
1 polymer ?
#
loop_
_entity_poly.entity_id
_entity_poly.type
_entity_poly.pdbx_seq_one_letter_code
_entity_poly.pdbx_strand_id
1 'polypeptide(L)'
;MALLQLMLLGFTIICLYEVLWTFTILNAEITSQMILSGQTPDIDALAVKYPDVLRPWNLIFATKIWLAGAIISGHAFYLSTKPRKSLEELES
;
A
#
# COMPACT_ATOMS: atom_id res chain seq x y z
N MET A 1 21.40 4.21 -14.16
CA MET A 1 20.00 3.83 -14.46
C MET A 1 19.62 2.46 -13.88
N ALA A 2 20.41 1.40 -14.10
CA ALA A 2 20.09 0.05 -13.60
C ALA A 2 19.90 -0.02 -12.06
N LEU A 3 20.75 0.66 -11.27
CA LEU A 3 20.58 0.70 -9.81
C LEU A 3 19.25 1.32 -9.38
N LEU A 4 18.86 2.45 -10.00
CA LEU A 4 17.58 3.11 -9.72
C LEU A 4 16.40 2.20 -10.09
N GLN A 5 16.47 1.52 -11.24
CA GLN A 5 15.46 0.55 -11.65
C GLN A 5 15.33 -0.61 -10.66
N LEU A 6 16.44 -1.14 -10.17
CA LEU A 6 16.45 -2.18 -9.13
C LEU A 6 15.85 -1.68 -7.81
N MET A 7 16.17 -0.46 -7.39
CA MET A 7 15.60 0.15 -6.19
C MET A 7 14.08 0.36 -6.33
N LEU A 8 13.61 0.88 -7.47
CA LEU A 8 12.20 1.09 -7.75
C LEU A 8 11.43 -0.24 -7.76
N LEU A 9 11.98 -1.26 -8.42
CA LEU A 9 11.39 -2.60 -8.46
C LEU A 9 11.35 -3.23 -7.06
N GLY A 10 12.45 -3.17 -6.32
CA GLY A 10 12.53 -3.68 -4.95
C GLY A 10 11.52 -3.00 -4.03
N PHE A 11 11.42 -1.67 -4.11
CA PHE A 11 10.45 -0.91 -3.32
C PHE A 11 9.00 -1.25 -3.70
N THR A 12 8.72 -1.45 -4.99
CA THR A 12 7.40 -1.88 -5.48
C THR A 12 7.01 -3.23 -4.87
N ILE A 13 7.93 -4.19 -4.87
CA ILE A 13 7.71 -5.54 -4.31
C ILE A 13 7.46 -5.48 -2.80
N ILE A 14 8.28 -4.73 -2.06
CA ILE A 14 8.11 -4.56 -0.61
C ILE A 14 6.76 -3.92 -0.30
N CYS A 15 6.39 -2.85 -1.00
CA CYS A 15 5.09 -2.19 -0.81
C CYS A 15 3.92 -3.13 -1.15
N LEU A 16 4.03 -3.93 -2.22
CA LEU A 16 3.03 -4.94 -2.57
C LEU A 16 2.86 -5.99 -1.48
N TYR A 17 3.99 -6.49 -0.93
CA TYR A 17 3.96 -7.40 0.20
C TYR A 17 3.24 -6.79 1.40
N GLU A 18 3.55 -5.55 1.76
CA GLU A 18 2.92 -4.85 2.89
C GLU A 18 1.42 -4.61 2.67
N VAL A 19 0.99 -4.30 1.44
CA VAL A 19 -0.45 -4.22 1.11
C VAL A 19 -1.13 -5.56 1.35
N LEU A 20 -0.58 -6.66 0.85
CA LEU A 20 -1.16 -7.99 1.01
C LEU A 20 -1.18 -8.41 2.49
N TRP A 21 -0.09 -8.16 3.21
CA TRP A 21 0.02 -8.47 4.62
C TRP A 21 -0.99 -7.68 5.46
N THR A 22 -0.99 -6.34 5.35
CA THR A 22 -1.92 -5.49 6.11
C THR A 22 -3.39 -5.80 5.78
N PHE A 23 -3.70 -6.04 4.49
CA PHE A 23 -5.04 -6.42 4.07
C PHE A 23 -5.48 -7.77 4.66
N THR A 24 -4.58 -8.76 4.66
CA THR A 24 -4.88 -10.08 5.24
C THR A 24 -5.15 -9.98 6.74
N ILE A 25 -4.30 -9.27 7.48
CA ILE A 25 -4.47 -9.08 8.92
C ILE A 25 -5.75 -8.31 9.24
N LEU A 26 -6.06 -7.25 8.49
CA LEU A 26 -7.29 -6.47 8.67
C LEU A 26 -8.55 -7.34 8.50
N ASN A 27 -8.59 -8.17 7.46
CA ASN A 27 -9.73 -9.08 7.24
C ASN A 27 -9.84 -10.16 8.33
N ALA A 28 -8.71 -10.68 8.82
CA ALA A 28 -8.70 -11.62 9.93
C ALA A 28 -9.21 -10.97 11.23
N GLU A 29 -8.82 -9.73 11.51
CA GLU A 29 -9.29 -8.98 12.67
C GLU A 29 -10.80 -8.73 12.60
N ILE A 30 -11.31 -8.24 11.46
CA ILE A 30 -12.75 -8.02 11.23
C ILE A 30 -13.53 -9.33 11.45
N THR A 31 -13.04 -10.43 10.89
CA THR A 31 -13.68 -11.75 11.02
C THR A 31 -13.67 -12.23 12.47
N SER A 32 -12.56 -12.07 13.18
CA SER A 32 -12.46 -12.45 14.59
C SER A 32 -13.44 -11.68 15.47
N GLN A 33 -13.59 -10.37 15.23
CA GLN A 33 -14.53 -9.54 15.96
C GLN A 33 -15.97 -9.92 15.65
N MET A 34 -16.29 -10.22 14.39
CA MET A 34 -17.63 -10.67 13.99
C MET A 34 -18.01 -12.00 14.67
N ILE A 35 -17.07 -12.93 14.80
CA ILE A 35 -17.32 -14.22 15.49
C ILE A 35 -17.50 -14.02 17.01
N LEU A 36 -16.69 -13.15 17.64
CA LEU A 36 -16.72 -12.95 19.09
C LEU A 36 -17.91 -12.08 19.55
N SER A 37 -18.26 -11.05 18.78
CA SER A 37 -19.31 -10.09 19.14
C SER A 37 -20.66 -10.38 18.49
N GLY A 38 -20.70 -11.22 17.45
CA GLY A 38 -21.89 -11.48 16.65
C GLY A 38 -22.37 -10.28 15.82
N GLN A 39 -21.59 -9.20 15.75
CA GLN A 39 -21.91 -7.99 15.00
C GLN A 39 -20.82 -7.68 13.98
N THR A 40 -21.22 -7.12 12.84
CA THR A 40 -20.26 -6.58 11.87
C THR A 40 -19.64 -5.31 12.48
N PRO A 41 -18.30 -5.25 12.61
CA PRO A 41 -17.65 -4.06 13.12
C PRO A 41 -17.92 -2.86 12.21
N ASP A 42 -18.23 -1.70 12.80
CA ASP A 42 -18.30 -0.44 12.05
C ASP A 42 -16.88 -0.02 11.67
N ILE A 43 -16.55 -0.20 10.38
CA ILE A 43 -15.23 0.05 9.82
C ILE A 43 -14.82 1.52 9.95
N ASP A 44 -15.79 2.43 9.90
CA ASP A 44 -15.54 3.88 10.04
C ASP A 44 -15.26 4.24 11.50
N ALA A 45 -15.74 3.42 12.46
CA ALA A 45 -15.45 3.55 13.88
C ALA A 45 -14.17 2.82 14.33
N LEU A 46 -13.52 2.01 13.47
CA LEU A 46 -12.22 1.34 13.74
C LEU A 46 -11.03 2.32 13.77
N ALA A 47 -11.25 3.55 14.21
CA ALA A 47 -10.20 4.51 14.49
C ALA A 47 -9.42 4.06 15.74
N VAL A 48 -8.17 3.64 15.55
CA VAL A 48 -7.23 3.44 16.66
C VAL A 48 -7.06 4.77 17.38
N LYS A 49 -7.51 4.85 18.63
CA LYS A 49 -7.38 6.05 19.45
C LYS A 49 -5.90 6.25 19.77
N TYR A 50 -5.29 7.28 19.19
CA TYR A 50 -3.91 7.60 19.48
C TYR A 50 -3.78 8.18 20.90
N PRO A 51 -2.74 7.84 21.68
CA PRO A 51 -1.72 6.80 21.43
C PRO A 51 -2.13 5.41 21.98
N ASP A 52 -1.85 4.34 21.23
CA ASP A 52 -1.97 2.95 21.68
C ASP A 52 -0.62 2.25 21.52
N VAL A 53 -0.02 1.82 22.64
CA VAL A 53 1.31 1.18 22.67
C VAL A 53 1.27 -0.19 22.00
N LEU A 54 0.12 -0.87 22.01
CA LEU A 54 -0.06 -2.19 21.40
C LEU A 54 -0.34 -2.10 19.90
N ARG A 55 -0.86 -0.96 19.44
CA ARG A 55 -1.26 -0.71 18.04
C ARG A 55 -0.67 0.61 17.56
N PRO A 56 0.63 0.63 17.20
CA PRO A 56 1.33 1.87 16.86
C PRO A 56 0.80 2.52 15.56
N TRP A 57 0.13 1.77 14.69
CA TRP A 57 -0.51 2.27 13.49
C TRP A 57 -1.85 1.60 13.22
N ASN A 58 -2.76 2.33 12.57
CA ASN A 58 -4.01 1.78 12.07
C ASN A 58 -3.74 0.96 10.79
N LEU A 59 -4.22 -0.29 10.72
CA LEU A 59 -4.04 -1.17 9.57
C LEU A 59 -4.64 -0.59 8.29
N ILE A 60 -5.80 0.05 8.36
CA ILE A 60 -6.45 0.72 7.23
C ILE A 60 -5.56 1.83 6.69
N PHE A 61 -4.97 2.62 7.59
CA PHE A 61 -4.02 3.67 7.21
C PHE A 61 -2.78 3.08 6.56
N ALA A 62 -2.19 2.05 7.17
CA ALA A 62 -1.01 1.38 6.64
C ALA A 62 -1.27 0.82 5.23
N THR A 63 -2.38 0.11 5.01
CA THR A 63 -2.74 -0.41 3.68
C THR A 63 -2.82 0.70 2.63
N LYS A 64 -3.41 1.86 2.96
CA LYS A 64 -3.50 3.01 2.04
C LYS A 64 -2.12 3.56 1.68
N ILE A 65 -1.24 3.73 2.66
CA ILE A 65 0.11 4.27 2.43
C ILE A 65 0.96 3.30 1.61
N TRP A 66 0.93 2.01 1.93
CA TRP A 66 1.65 0.99 1.17
C TRP A 66 1.11 0.83 -0.25
N LEU A 67 -0.20 0.95 -0.45
CA LEU A 67 -0.81 0.94 -1.78
C LEU A 67 -0.35 2.15 -2.61
N ALA A 68 -0.34 3.35 -2.01
CA ALA A 68 0.20 4.53 -2.67
C ALA A 68 1.69 4.34 -3.04
N GLY A 69 2.49 3.80 -2.11
CA GLY A 69 3.89 3.47 -2.35
C GLY A 69 4.07 2.49 -3.52
N ALA A 70 3.28 1.42 -3.58
CA ALA A 70 3.31 0.43 -4.66
C ALA A 70 2.96 1.04 -6.02
N ILE A 71 1.92 1.88 -6.08
CA ILE A 71 1.50 2.54 -7.32
C ILE A 71 2.57 3.52 -7.80
N ILE A 72 3.07 4.39 -6.92
CA ILE A 72 4.06 5.40 -7.28
C ILE A 72 5.36 4.74 -7.75
N SER A 73 5.87 3.76 -7.00
CA SER A 73 7.12 3.09 -7.34
C SER A 73 7.00 2.22 -8.59
N GLY A 74 5.89 1.49 -8.75
CA GLY A 74 5.63 0.69 -9.94
C GLY A 74 5.48 1.58 -11.19
N HIS A 75 4.81 2.72 -11.05
CA HIS A 75 4.68 3.67 -12.16
C HIS A 75 6.02 4.34 -12.50
N ALA A 76 6.81 4.72 -11.49
CA ALA A 76 8.16 5.25 -11.71
C ALA A 76 9.07 4.21 -12.37
N PHE A 77 8.97 2.94 -11.99
CA PHE A 77 9.69 1.84 -12.64
C PHE A 77 9.28 1.72 -14.12
N TYR A 78 7.98 1.74 -14.42
CA TYR A 78 7.46 1.71 -15.79
C TYR A 78 7.98 2.87 -16.64
N LEU A 79 7.96 4.10 -16.12
CA LEU A 79 8.50 5.26 -16.84
C LEU A 79 10.01 5.17 -17.04
N SER A 80 10.73 4.55 -16.10
CA SER A 80 12.19 4.41 -16.19
C SER A 80 12.65 3.39 -17.24
N THR A 81 11.77 2.49 -17.70
CA THR A 81 12.07 1.49 -18.75
C THR A 81 11.59 1.91 -20.13
N LYS A 82 10.69 2.91 -20.19
CA LYS A 82 10.14 3.41 -21.46
C LYS A 82 11.16 4.33 -22.16
N PRO A 83 11.35 4.20 -23.49
CA PRO A 83 12.14 5.16 -24.26
C PRO A 83 11.56 6.57 -24.09
N ARG A 84 12.41 7.59 -23.93
CA ARG A 84 11.95 8.99 -23.98
C ARG A 84 11.37 9.26 -25.36
N LYS A 85 10.15 9.80 -25.40
CA LYS A 85 9.58 10.37 -26.63
C LYS A 85 10.52 11.44 -27.18
N SER A 86 10.64 11.52 -28.51
CA SER A 86 11.37 12.63 -29.13
C SER A 86 10.61 13.95 -28.89
N LEU A 87 11.29 15.09 -29.00
CA LEU A 87 10.65 16.40 -28.86
C LEU A 87 9.54 16.59 -29.90
N GLU A 88 9.72 16.08 -31.12
CA GLU A 88 8.72 16.12 -32.19
C GLU A 88 7.43 15.33 -31.85
N GLU A 89 7.53 14.23 -31.09
CA GLU A 89 6.36 13.45 -30.63
C GLU A 89 5.63 14.07 -29.42
N LEU A 90 6.22 15.08 -28.78
CA LEU A 90 5.60 15.80 -27.66
C LEU A 90 4.84 17.06 -28.13
N GLU A 91 5.18 17.58 -29.31
CA GLU A 91 4.59 18.79 -29.90
C GLU A 91 3.44 18.51 -30.89
N SER A 92 3.22 17.25 -31.28
CA SER A 92 2.09 16.77 -32.11
C SER A 92 0.89 16.31 -31.27
#